data_AF-A0A9W7CRL4-F1
#
_entry.id   AF-A0A9W7CRL4-F1
#
_cell.length_a   1.000
_cell.length_b   1.000
_cell.length_c   1.000
_cell.angle_alpha   90.00
_cell.angle_beta   90.00
_cell.angle_gamma   90.00
#
_symmetry.space_group_name_H-M   'P 1'
#
loop_
_entity.id
_entity.type
_entity.pdbx_description
1 polymer ?
#
loop_
_entity_poly.entity_id
_entity_poly.type
_entity_poly.pdbx_seq_one_letter_code
_entity_poly.pdbx_strand_id
1 'polypeptide(L)'
;MKLANSLGVKVDQIDFKQHLDRSKDYCILNMGTPQIGGTHWLAVSNKHKAYFDPLGLPKPRVIAKDYSYREVEIQNPRFGHCGQYSVLWLYYLQHNQLDNFYKLFKDQYDDF
;
A
#
# COMPACT_ATOMS: atom_id res chain seq x y z
N MET A 1 2.78 -10.69 7.88
CA MET A 1 4.07 -10.54 8.61
C MET A 1 5.22 -11.35 8.04
N LYS A 2 5.09 -12.66 7.74
CA LYS A 2 6.22 -13.49 7.26
C LYS A 2 7.03 -12.86 6.11
N LEU A 3 6.36 -12.37 5.05
CA LEU A 3 7.03 -11.72 3.91
C LEU A 3 7.76 -10.42 4.27
N ALA A 4 7.09 -9.52 5.01
CA ALA A 4 7.70 -8.26 5.44
C ALA A 4 8.96 -8.52 6.27
N ASN A 5 8.87 -9.45 7.23
CA ASN A 5 9.99 -9.84 8.07
C ASN A 5 11.14 -10.45 7.27
N SER A 6 10.86 -11.32 6.29
CA SER A 6 11.91 -11.91 5.45
C SER A 6 12.63 -10.90 4.55
N LEU A 7 11.96 -9.80 4.21
CA LEU A 7 12.52 -8.72 3.39
C LEU A 7 13.10 -7.58 4.24
N GLY A 8 13.08 -7.68 5.58
CA GLY A 8 13.51 -6.60 6.47
C GLY A 8 12.64 -5.34 6.39
N VAL A 9 11.40 -5.45 5.90
CA VAL A 9 10.46 -4.32 5.76
C VAL A 9 9.80 -4.05 7.09
N LYS A 10 9.95 -2.82 7.60
CA LYS A 10 9.26 -2.38 8.80
C LYS A 10 7.76 -2.20 8.52
N VAL A 11 6.91 -2.87 9.29
CA VAL A 11 5.45 -2.65 9.26
C VAL A 11 4.99 -2.51 10.70
N ASP A 12 4.60 -1.30 11.08
CA ASP A 12 4.23 -0.93 12.45
C ASP A 12 2.78 -1.32 12.79
N GLN A 13 1.91 -1.36 11.78
CA GLN A 13 0.50 -1.68 11.95
C GLN A 13 -0.03 -2.52 10.78
N ILE A 14 -0.79 -3.56 11.09
CA ILE A 14 -1.68 -4.24 10.16
C ILE A 14 -3.07 -4.31 10.80
N ASP A 15 -4.04 -3.60 10.24
CA ASP A 15 -5.39 -3.51 10.82
C ASP A 15 -6.41 -3.07 9.76
N PHE A 16 -7.67 -2.88 10.14
CA PHE A 16 -8.68 -2.25 9.30
C PHE A 16 -8.50 -0.73 9.21
N LYS A 17 -8.91 -0.15 8.08
CA LYS A 17 -8.76 1.27 7.77
C LYS A 17 -9.28 2.22 8.86
N GLN A 18 -10.37 1.86 9.55
CA GLN A 18 -10.97 2.71 10.59
C GLN A 18 -10.14 2.75 11.89
N HIS A 19 -9.15 1.87 12.04
CA HIS A 19 -8.24 1.84 13.18
C HIS A 19 -6.86 2.43 12.85
N LEU A 20 -6.71 3.15 11.73
CA LEU A 20 -5.44 3.78 11.35
C LEU A 20 -4.88 4.64 12.50
N ASP A 21 -3.76 4.19 13.06
CA ASP A 21 -3.02 4.92 14.09
C ASP A 21 -1.97 5.81 13.43
N ARG A 22 -2.19 7.13 13.51
CA ARG A 22 -1.32 8.12 12.87
C ARG A 22 0.05 8.26 13.56
N SER A 23 0.25 7.63 14.72
CA SER A 23 1.56 7.57 15.39
C SER A 23 2.49 6.48 14.84
N LYS A 24 1.98 5.56 14.02
CA LYS A 24 2.75 4.47 13.40
C LYS A 24 3.31 4.91 12.06
N ASP A 25 4.58 4.65 11.77
CA ASP A 25 5.20 5.15 10.54
C ASP A 25 4.64 4.45 9.30
N TYR A 26 4.58 3.10 9.33
CA TYR A 26 4.28 2.26 8.17
C TYR A 26 3.14 1.30 8.47
N CYS A 27 2.03 1.44 7.73
CA CYS A 27 0.79 0.71 7.97
C CYS A 27 0.36 -0.06 6.72
N ILE A 28 -0.22 -1.25 6.91
CA ILE A 28 -0.97 -1.97 5.89
C ILE A 28 -2.41 -2.08 6.37
N LEU A 29 -3.35 -1.51 5.62
CA LEU A 29 -4.74 -1.37 6.04
C LEU A 29 -5.67 -2.24 5.20
N ASN A 30 -6.62 -2.90 5.86
CA ASN A 30 -7.70 -3.60 5.21
C ASN A 30 -8.89 -2.68 4.96
N MET A 31 -9.46 -2.73 3.75
CA MET A 31 -10.62 -1.95 3.36
C MET A 31 -11.96 -2.53 3.80
N GLY A 32 -11.99 -3.76 4.27
CA GLY A 32 -13.14 -4.41 4.86
C GLY A 32 -13.47 -3.88 6.26
N THR A 33 -14.16 -4.70 7.05
CA THR A 33 -14.49 -4.42 8.46
C THR A 33 -14.42 -5.72 9.26
N PRO A 34 -14.33 -5.66 10.60
CA PRO A 34 -14.40 -6.86 11.43
C PRO A 34 -15.64 -7.73 11.16
N GLN A 35 -16.76 -7.12 10.75
CA GLN A 35 -18.02 -7.82 10.50
C GLN A 35 -18.05 -8.55 9.14
N ILE A 36 -17.45 -7.96 8.09
CA ILE A 36 -17.45 -8.55 6.74
C ILE A 36 -16.14 -9.27 6.40
N GLY A 37 -15.15 -9.18 7.29
CA GLY A 37 -13.80 -9.71 7.07
C GLY A 37 -12.94 -8.80 6.19
N GLY A 38 -11.85 -9.38 5.68
CA GLY A 38 -10.90 -8.67 4.84
C GLY A 38 -11.28 -8.67 3.35
N THR A 39 -11.19 -7.53 2.69
CA THR A 39 -11.55 -7.40 1.26
C THR A 39 -10.39 -6.99 0.37
N HIS A 40 -9.66 -5.95 0.77
CA HIS A 40 -8.56 -5.38 -0.01
C HIS A 40 -7.53 -4.77 0.94
N TRP A 41 -6.25 -4.86 0.59
CA TRP A 41 -5.14 -4.37 1.39
C TRP A 41 -4.40 -3.25 0.65
N LEU A 42 -4.09 -2.18 1.37
CA LEU A 42 -3.34 -1.02 0.87
C LEU A 42 -2.25 -0.61 1.85
N ALA A 43 -1.27 0.17 1.39
CA ALA A 43 -0.18 0.66 2.22
C ALA A 43 -0.33 2.16 2.51
N VAL A 44 0.05 2.56 3.72
CA VAL A 44 0.11 3.95 4.16
C VAL A 44 1.44 4.19 4.87
N SER A 45 2.07 5.31 4.54
CA SER A 45 3.24 5.82 5.25
C SER A 45 2.90 7.17 5.87
N ASN A 46 2.71 7.19 7.19
CA ASN A 46 2.48 8.43 7.93
C ASN A 46 3.74 9.30 7.98
N LYS A 47 4.91 8.66 8.06
CA LYS A 47 6.23 9.32 8.05
C LYS A 47 6.50 10.07 6.74
N HIS A 48 6.17 9.46 5.60
CA HIS A 48 6.41 10.05 4.28
C HIS A 48 5.18 10.77 3.71
N LYS A 49 4.05 10.79 4.44
CA LYS A 49 2.76 11.30 3.94
C LYS A 49 2.42 10.72 2.57
N ALA A 50 2.44 9.40 2.47
CA ALA A 50 2.26 8.69 1.21
C ALA A 50 1.25 7.53 1.36
N TYR A 51 0.52 7.27 0.28
CA TYR A 51 -0.50 6.24 0.16
C TYR A 51 -0.27 5.42 -1.11
N PHE A 52 -0.55 4.13 -1.02
CA PHE A 52 -0.48 3.23 -2.16
C PHE A 52 -1.62 2.22 -2.15
N ASP A 53 -2.32 2.17 -3.27
CA ASP A 53 -3.30 1.14 -3.58
C ASP A 53 -2.84 0.37 -4.83
N PRO A 54 -2.65 -0.96 -4.74
CA PRO A 54 -2.32 -1.79 -5.90
C PRO A 54 -3.33 -1.72 -7.05
N LEU A 55 -4.60 -1.38 -6.76
CA LEU A 55 -5.66 -1.22 -7.76
C LEU A 55 -5.75 0.21 -8.30
N GLY A 56 -4.83 1.10 -7.92
CA GLY A 56 -4.81 2.50 -8.37
C GLY A 56 -5.96 3.35 -7.83
N LEU A 57 -6.70 2.87 -6.83
CA LEU A 57 -7.89 3.55 -6.32
C LEU A 57 -7.53 4.80 -5.52
N PRO A 58 -8.41 5.83 -5.53
CA PRO A 58 -8.20 7.04 -4.75
C PRO A 58 -8.15 6.74 -3.24
N LYS A 59 -7.36 7.53 -2.52
CA LYS A 59 -7.21 7.37 -1.08
C LYS A 59 -8.55 7.46 -0.32
N PRO A 60 -8.84 6.53 0.60
CA PRO A 60 -10.05 6.59 1.41
C PRO A 60 -10.03 7.78 2.38
N ARG A 61 -11.23 8.26 2.75
CA ARG A 61 -11.42 9.46 3.59
C ARG A 61 -10.69 9.44 4.95
N VAL A 62 -10.38 8.26 5.47
CA VAL A 62 -9.64 8.11 6.75
C VAL A 62 -8.19 8.57 6.64
N ILE A 63 -7.63 8.55 5.43
CA ILE A 63 -6.29 9.04 5.12
C ILE A 63 -6.39 10.54 4.82
N ALA A 64 -5.48 11.30 5.41
CA ALA A 64 -5.51 12.76 5.29
C ALA A 64 -5.21 13.22 3.85
N LYS A 65 -5.78 14.37 3.48
CA LYS A 65 -5.74 14.88 2.10
C LYS A 65 -4.32 15.23 1.62
N ASP A 66 -3.44 15.59 2.55
CA ASP A 66 -2.03 15.93 2.35
C ASP A 66 -1.15 14.72 1.95
N TYR A 67 -1.69 13.49 1.96
CA TYR A 67 -0.94 12.32 1.57
C TYR A 67 -0.85 12.22 0.05
N SER A 68 0.38 12.09 -0.45
CA SER A 68 0.72 11.85 -1.84
C SER A 68 0.36 10.43 -2.27
N TYR A 69 -0.04 10.27 -3.54
CA TYR A 69 -0.27 8.97 -4.15
C TYR A 69 -0.21 9.08 -5.68
N ARG A 70 -0.09 7.92 -6.35
CA ARG A 70 -0.18 7.81 -7.81
C ARG A 70 -1.35 6.87 -8.15
N GLU A 71 -2.20 7.28 -9.08
CA GLU A 71 -3.29 6.45 -9.62
C GLU A 71 -2.73 5.55 -10.72
N VAL A 72 -2.16 4.41 -10.31
CA VAL A 72 -1.60 3.41 -11.22
C VAL A 72 -2.14 2.03 -10.82
N GLU A 73 -2.79 1.35 -11.76
CA GLU A 73 -3.32 0.00 -11.56
C GLU A 73 -2.20 -1.03 -11.73
N ILE A 74 -1.57 -1.45 -10.63
CA ILE A 74 -0.47 -2.43 -10.66
C ILE A 74 -1.00 -3.87 -10.61
N GLN A 75 -2.16 -4.05 -9.98
CA GLN A 75 -2.76 -5.35 -9.76
C GLN A 75 -4.07 -5.46 -10.53
N ASN A 76 -4.21 -6.56 -11.27
CA ASN A 76 -5.51 -6.96 -11.80
C ASN A 76 -6.44 -7.39 -10.63
N PRO A 77 -7.66 -6.82 -10.54
CA PRO A 77 -8.58 -7.02 -9.41
C PRO A 77 -9.09 -8.45 -9.24
N ARG A 78 -8.86 -9.34 -10.22
CA ARG A 78 -9.25 -10.77 -10.14
C ARG A 78 -8.30 -11.61 -9.29
N PHE A 79 -7.15 -11.07 -8.89
CA PHE A 79 -6.14 -11.80 -8.11
C PHE A 79 -6.02 -11.26 -6.67
N GLY A 80 -5.55 -12.11 -5.76
CA GLY A 80 -5.47 -11.83 -4.32
C GLY A 80 -4.09 -11.35 -3.81
N HIS A 81 -3.37 -10.51 -4.57
CA HIS A 81 -1.97 -10.16 -4.29
C HIS A 81 -1.75 -8.78 -3.62
N CYS A 82 -2.81 -8.05 -3.25
CA CYS A 82 -2.74 -6.65 -2.80
C CYS A 82 -1.87 -6.43 -1.56
N GLY A 83 -1.88 -7.38 -0.63
CA GLY A 83 -0.98 -7.35 0.53
C GLY A 83 0.50 -7.50 0.16
N GLN A 84 0.83 -8.28 -0.88
CA GLN A 84 2.22 -8.48 -1.33
C GLN A 84 2.75 -7.23 -2.03
N TYR A 85 1.95 -6.63 -2.92
CA TYR A 85 2.30 -5.34 -3.53
C TYR A 85 2.44 -4.24 -2.49
N SER A 86 1.59 -4.22 -1.45
CA SER A 86 1.71 -3.27 -0.33
C SER A 86 3.04 -3.41 0.41
N VAL A 87 3.50 -4.65 0.68
CA VAL A 87 4.82 -4.91 1.29
C VAL A 87 5.95 -4.49 0.35
N LEU A 88 5.86 -4.81 -0.95
CA LEU A 88 6.88 -4.44 -1.93
C LEU A 88 7.00 -2.92 -2.07
N TRP A 89 5.88 -2.20 -2.12
CA TRP A 89 5.89 -0.74 -2.18
C TRP A 89 6.54 -0.14 -0.92
N LEU A 90 6.21 -0.66 0.27
CA LEU A 90 6.86 -0.24 1.52
C LEU A 90 8.37 -0.52 1.53
N TYR A 91 8.80 -1.66 0.98
CA TYR A 91 10.23 -1.96 0.80
C TYR A 91 10.94 -0.85 0.02
N TYR A 92 10.45 -0.53 -1.18
CA TYR A 92 11.07 0.51 -2.02
C TYR A 92 10.97 1.90 -1.39
N LEU A 93 9.86 2.23 -0.73
CA LEU A 93 9.70 3.51 -0.02
C LEU A 93 10.74 3.65 1.10
N GLN A 94 10.92 2.62 1.93
CA GLN A 94 11.86 2.65 3.06
C GLN A 94 13.32 2.77 2.62
N HIS A 95 13.63 2.35 1.39
CA HIS A 95 14.96 2.47 0.80
C HIS A 95 15.13 3.71 -0.09
N ASN A 96 14.18 4.64 -0.11
CA ASN A 96 14.18 5.81 -0.99
C ASN A 96 14.29 5.45 -2.49
N GLN A 97 13.69 4.33 -2.90
CA GLN A 97 13.75 3.79 -4.26
C GLN A 97 12.35 3.68 -4.90
N LEU A 98 11.41 4.54 -4.50
CA LEU A 98 10.01 4.44 -4.94
C LEU A 98 9.83 4.49 -6.46
N ASP A 99 10.67 5.25 -7.18
CA ASP A 99 10.62 5.26 -8.65
C ASP A 99 11.01 3.91 -9.26
N ASN A 100 11.91 3.15 -8.62
CA ASN A 100 12.26 1.81 -9.10
C ASN A 100 11.10 0.83 -8.94
N PHE A 101 10.28 0.99 -7.90
CA PHE A 101 9.05 0.21 -7.76
C PHE A 101 8.13 0.42 -8.97
N TYR A 102 7.84 1.66 -9.34
CA TYR A 102 6.96 1.95 -10.47
C TYR A 102 7.57 1.53 -11.82
N LYS A 103 8.90 1.56 -11.96
CA LYS A 103 9.58 1.06 -13.18
C LYS A 103 9.35 -0.43 -13.43
N LEU A 104 9.16 -1.25 -12.38
CA LEU A 104 8.86 -2.68 -12.55
C LEU A 104 7.58 -2.94 -13.34
N PHE A 105 6.69 -1.95 -13.42
CA PHE A 105 5.38 -2.06 -14.06
C PHE A 105 5.26 -1.16 -15.28
N LYS A 106 6.34 -0.47 -15.69
CA LYS A 106 6.33 0.52 -16.78
C LYS A 106 6.00 -0.10 -18.14
N ASP A 107 6.45 -1.32 -18.40
CA ASP A 107 6.20 -2.03 -19.67
C ASP A 107 4.71 -2.41 -19.86
N GLN A 108 3.87 -2.29 -18.83
CA GLN A 108 2.41 -2.44 -18.98
C GLN A 108 1.71 -1.16 -19.48
N TYR A 109 2.45 -0.06 -19.66
CA TYR A 109 1.91 1.27 -19.90
C TYR A 109 2.60 2.07 -21.02
N ASP A 110 3.62 1.53 -21.67
CA ASP A 110 4.30 2.20 -22.81
C ASP A 110 3.62 1.90 -24.18
N ASP A 111 2.40 1.34 -24.20
CA ASP A 111 1.60 1.04 -25.41
C ASP A 111 0.45 2.04 -25.70
N PHE A 112 0.49 3.27 -25.18
CA PHE A 112 -0.49 4.32 -25.49
C PHE A 112 0.15 5.66 -25.86
#